data_AF-A0A2G6CJ32-F1
#
_entry.id   AF-A0A2G6CJ32-F1
#
_cell.length_a   1.000
_cell.length_b   1.000
_cell.length_c   1.000
_cell.angle_alpha   90.00
_cell.angle_beta   90.00
_cell.angle_gamma   90.00
#
_symmetry.space_group_name_H-M   'P 1'
#
loop_
_entity.id
_entity.type
_entity.pdbx_description
1 polymer ?
#
loop_
_entity_poly.entity_id
_entity_poly.type
_entity_poly.pdbx_seq_one_letter_code
_entity_poly.pdbx_strand_id
1 'polypeptide(L)' 'MPQKVRLAALWERPSLRATELKLDFRQHQTEDWLVFPYEIHGLTFQEIQEHKPYLAPLINRTPSGEG' A
#
# COMPACT_ATOMS: atom_id res chain seq x y z
N MET A 1 -32.13 -1.06 6.04
CA MET A 1 -30.94 -0.75 5.22
C MET A 1 -31.20 0.55 4.46
N PRO A 2 -30.20 1.44 4.32
CA PRO A 2 -30.36 2.67 3.53
C PRO A 2 -30.58 2.36 2.04
N GLN A 3 -31.37 3.20 1.37
CA GLN A 3 -31.76 3.01 -0.04
C GLN A 3 -30.66 3.44 -1.03
N LYS A 4 -29.74 4.32 -0.62
CA LYS A 4 -28.60 4.80 -1.42
C LYS A 4 -27.38 4.98 -0.53
N VAL A 5 -26.24 4.51 -1.01
CA VAL A 5 -24.92 4.71 -0.38
C VAL A 5 -23.99 5.27 -1.46
N ARG A 6 -23.15 6.23 -1.09
CA ARG A 6 -22.12 6.80 -1.97
C ARG A 6 -20.78 6.88 -1.25
N LEU A 7 -19.69 6.72 -1.99
CA LEU A 7 -18.33 6.71 -1.47
C LEU A 7 -17.58 7.98 -1.86
N ALA A 8 -16.91 8.57 -0.88
CA ALA A 8 -16.05 9.73 -1.08
C ALA A 8 -14.71 9.53 -0.38
N ALA A 9 -13.62 9.84 -1.07
CA ALA A 9 -12.28 9.88 -0.49
C ALA A 9 -11.49 11.08 -1.05
N LEU A 10 -10.52 11.58 -0.30
CA LEU A 10 -9.70 12.71 -0.78
C LEU A 10 -8.74 12.28 -1.89
N TRP A 11 -8.14 11.09 -1.75
CA TRP A 11 -7.12 10.57 -2.66
C TRP A 11 -7.48 9.17 -3.12
N GLU A 12 -7.21 8.87 -4.39
CA GLU A 12 -7.39 7.55 -4.99
C GLU A 12 -6.11 7.12 -5.73
N ARG A 13 -5.69 5.86 -5.53
CA ARG A 13 -4.67 5.20 -6.35
C ARG A 13 -5.31 4.08 -7.19
N PRO A 14 -5.65 4.32 -8.47
CA PRO A 14 -6.40 3.39 -9.31
C PRO A 14 -5.70 2.06 -9.53
N SER A 15 -4.37 2.05 -9.73
CA SER A 15 -3.62 0.82 -10.03
C SER A 15 -3.69 -0.23 -8.91
N LEU A 16 -3.96 0.18 -7.68
CA LEU A 16 -4.08 -0.70 -6.50
C LEU A 16 -5.51 -1.03 -6.12
N ARG A 17 -6.50 -0.75 -6.99
CA ARG A 17 -7.88 -1.08 -6.69
C ARG A 17 -8.07 -2.60 -6.69
N ALA A 18 -8.39 -3.17 -5.52
CA ALA A 18 -8.60 -4.61 -5.34
C ALA A 18 -10.00 -5.10 -5.75
N THR A 19 -10.93 -4.19 -6.06
CA THR A 19 -12.32 -4.50 -6.40
C THR A 19 -12.80 -3.65 -7.57
N GLU A 20 -13.97 -3.98 -8.15
CA GLU A 20 -14.58 -3.15 -9.19
C GLU A 20 -15.29 -1.89 -8.66
N LEU A 21 -15.40 -1.76 -7.33
CA LEU A 21 -16.09 -0.65 -6.67
C LEU A 21 -15.35 0.67 -6.90
N LYS A 22 -16.05 1.64 -7.49
CA LYS A 22 -15.50 2.98 -7.76
C LYS A 22 -16.00 3.98 -6.72
N LEU A 23 -15.16 4.96 -6.40
CA LEU A 23 -15.59 6.11 -5.62
C LEU A 23 -16.55 6.98 -6.44
N ASP A 24 -17.68 7.37 -5.85
CA ASP A 24 -18.58 8.36 -6.45
C ASP A 24 -17.91 9.73 -6.52
N PHE A 25 -17.14 10.09 -5.48
CA PHE A 25 -16.46 11.37 -5.36
C PHE A 25 -15.01 11.17 -4.94
N ARG A 26 -14.10 11.90 -5.59
CA ARG A 26 -12.69 11.97 -5.21
C ARG A 26 -12.11 13.33 -5.58
N GLN A 27 -11.18 13.84 -4.75
CA GLN A 27 -10.56 15.14 -5.01
C GLN A 27 -9.29 15.00 -5.85
N HIS A 28 -8.46 14.00 -5.56
CA HIS A 28 -7.18 13.79 -6.20
C HIS A 28 -6.98 12.32 -6.58
N GLN A 29 -6.24 12.09 -7.66
CA GLN A 29 -5.84 10.77 -8.12
C GLN A 29 -4.33 10.79 -8.38
N THR A 30 -3.59 9.82 -7.83
CA THR A 30 -2.14 9.73 -8.00
C THR A 30 -1.66 8.29 -7.98
N GLU A 31 -0.64 7.99 -8.77
CA GLU A 31 0.13 6.75 -8.69
C GLU A 31 1.36 6.89 -7.78
N ASP A 32 1.79 8.13 -7.52
CA ASP A 32 2.92 8.48 -6.67
C ASP A 32 2.51 8.41 -5.20
N TRP A 33 2.51 7.20 -4.65
CA TRP A 33 2.05 6.91 -3.30
C TRP A 33 3.20 6.49 -2.40
N LEU A 34 3.52 7.33 -1.41
CA LEU A 34 4.51 7.02 -0.40
C LEU A 34 3.87 6.19 0.72
N VAL A 35 4.26 4.91 0.81
CA VAL A 35 3.94 4.07 1.97
C VAL A 35 5.14 4.09 2.90
N PHE A 36 4.94 4.55 4.14
CA PHE A 36 6.02 4.55 5.12
C PHE A 36 6.32 3.12 5.60
N PRO A 37 7.61 2.77 5.78
CA PRO A 37 8.05 1.40 6.03
C PRO A 37 7.78 0.89 7.46
N TYR A 38 6.93 1.55 8.25
CA TYR A 38 6.57 1.08 9.60
C TYR A 38 5.93 -0.31 9.56
N GLU A 39 5.32 -0.69 8.44
CA GLU A 39 4.77 -2.03 8.20
C GLU A 39 5.82 -3.14 8.07
N ILE A 40 7.12 -2.80 8.00
CA ILE A 40 8.23 -3.76 7.89
C ILE A 40 8.82 -4.06 9.28
N HIS A 41 8.66 -3.15 10.24
CA HIS A 41 9.16 -3.34 11.59
C HIS A 41 8.50 -4.54 12.26
N GLY A 42 9.31 -5.53 12.65
CA GLY A 42 8.84 -6.74 13.32
C GLY A 42 8.55 -7.92 12.39
N LEU A 43 8.67 -7.77 11.07
CA LEU A 43 8.59 -8.89 10.14
C LEU A 43 9.96 -9.55 9.95
N THR A 44 9.98 -10.87 9.96
CA THR A 44 11.13 -11.66 9.51
C THR A 44 11.30 -11.53 7.99
N PHE A 45 12.52 -11.78 7.50
CA PHE A 45 12.77 -11.76 6.06
C PHE A 45 11.88 -12.76 5.30
N GLN A 46 11.57 -13.91 5.90
CA GLN A 46 10.67 -14.91 5.31
C GLN A 46 9.24 -14.38 5.15
N GLU A 47 8.67 -13.76 6.19
CA GLU A 47 7.33 -13.16 6.14
C GLU A 47 7.26 -12.03 5.10
N ILE A 48 8.35 -11.27 4.94
CA ILE A 48 8.47 -10.26 3.89
C ILE A 48 8.47 -10.90 2.51
N GLN A 49 9.22 -11.99 2.29
CA GLN A 49 9.22 -12.70 1.02
C GLN A 49 7.85 -13.28 0.67
N GLU A 50 7.12 -13.81 1.66
CA GLU A 50 5.83 -14.45 1.47
C GLU A 50 4.70 -13.43 1.21
N HIS A 51 4.64 -12.34 1.99
CA HIS A 51 3.51 -11.41 1.96
C HIS A 51 3.80 -10.07 1.29
N LYS A 52 5.07 -9.67 1.17
CA LYS A 52 5.50 -8.41 0.55
C LYS A 52 6.74 -8.62 -0.36
N PRO A 53 6.71 -9.55 -1.33
CA PRO A 53 7.89 -9.97 -2.11
C PRO A 53 8.60 -8.83 -2.85
N TYR A 54 7.87 -7.76 -3.18
CA TYR A 54 8.43 -6.56 -3.82
C TYR A 54 9.45 -5.81 -2.94
N LEU A 55 9.44 -6.02 -1.62
CA LEU A 55 10.38 -5.41 -0.68
C LEU A 55 11.69 -6.20 -0.53
N ALA A 56 11.68 -7.52 -0.77
CA ALA A 56 12.85 -8.38 -0.60
C ALA A 56 14.13 -7.88 -1.32
N PRO A 57 14.08 -7.47 -2.62
CA PRO A 57 15.26 -6.96 -3.30
C PRO A 57 15.72 -5.58 -2.82
N LEU A 58 14.85 -4.81 -2.12
CA LEU A 58 15.18 -3.48 -1.58
C LEU A 58 15.90 -3.61 -0.23
N ILE A 59 15.47 -4.55 0.61
CA ILE A 59 16.07 -4.78 1.93
C ILE A 59 17.49 -5.35 1.79
N ASN A 60 17.69 -6.31 0.88
CA ASN A 60 19.00 -6.91 0.58
C ASN A 60 20.06 -5.92 0.03
N ARG A 61 19.67 -4.70 -0.34
CA ARG A 61 20.60 -3.66 -0.85
C ARG A 61 21.14 -2.76 0.25
N THR A 62 20.69 -2.93 1.49
CA THR A 62 21.22 -2.18 2.62
C THR A 62 22.52 -2.85 3.07
N PRO A 63 23.69 -2.21 2.96
CA PRO A 63 24.88 -2.74 3.62
C PRO A 63 24.55 -2.79 5.10
N SER A 64 24.76 -3.95 5.72
CA SER A 64 24.62 -4.15 7.16
C SER A 64 25.32 -3.00 7.88
N GLY A 65 24.54 -2.06 8.40
CA GLY A 65 25.03 -1.07 9.34
C GLY A 65 25.37 -1.82 10.61
N GLU A 66 26.66 -1.95 10.88
CA GLU A 66 27.17 -2.36 12.18
C GLU A 66 26.58 -1.45 13.27
N GLY A 67 26.08 -2.07 14.33
CA GLY A 67 25.56 -1.48 15.55
C GLY A 67 25.31 -2.58 16.56
#